data_AF-A0A0F2CDM6-F1
#
_entry.id   AF-A0A0F2CDM6-F1
#
_cell.length_a   1.000
_cell.length_b   1.000
_cell.length_c   1.000
_cell.angle_alpha   90.00
_cell.angle_beta   90.00
_cell.angle_gamma   90.00
#
_symmetry.space_group_name_H-M   'P 1'
#
loop_
_entity.id
_entity.type
_entity.pdbx_description
1 polymer ?
#
loop_
_entity_poly.entity_id
_entity_poly.type
_entity_poly.pdbx_seq_one_letter_code
_entity_poly.pdbx_strand_id
1 'polypeptide(L)'
;MDLEITVTPRETHVWAPRPQAAQELRHELAESGYLVRDADPFELTSAGLIPDGEHLEFDPARIFDVGIGPNANATLHALTDSGHTLIWHRWQTRLVRKVWGVSIAIPRKNRPRPGSTESAIHFGGPVRSTRGLGLRLSRDTYARINKRSSLSRMYREDDPEFWDAVDKDYDDAEHRIRSDAWCEAMREAALANFDLNMAHFASLDREEFEQALQSAAASRRGMIEVTDLAQWDGVPGIYIMVLDEYCQVYVGVANSSTGIAKRIRQHWTHQKEFDRLLWGSIETSILAIDSFRALDTTRIFALKTERTFDGENPLLEQFPRKFTLNRVMGGNDVVHLAGFLGVEAVMRTREFAPPLDEG
;
A
#
# COMPACT_ATOMS: atom_id res chain seq x y z
N MET A 1 -13.96 31.23 -10.27
CA MET A 1 -13.40 29.87 -10.46
C MET A 1 -13.75 28.99 -9.26
N ASP A 2 -13.72 27.67 -9.41
CA ASP A 2 -13.88 26.78 -8.25
C ASP A 2 -12.52 26.64 -7.54
N LEU A 3 -12.50 26.98 -6.25
CA LEU A 3 -11.32 26.88 -5.38
C LEU A 3 -11.58 25.84 -4.31
N GLU A 4 -10.69 24.87 -4.18
CA GLU A 4 -10.83 23.83 -3.17
C GLU A 4 -10.29 24.31 -1.81
N ILE A 5 -10.94 23.91 -0.72
CA ILE A 5 -10.62 24.37 0.63
C ILE A 5 -10.40 23.19 1.57
N THR A 6 -9.36 23.28 2.39
CA THR A 6 -9.13 22.40 3.54
C THR A 6 -8.98 23.24 4.80
N VAL A 7 -9.49 22.74 5.93
CA VAL A 7 -9.49 23.48 7.20
C VAL A 7 -9.06 22.57 8.33
N THR A 8 -8.06 23.02 9.08
CA THR A 8 -7.60 22.43 10.34
C THR A 8 -7.78 23.44 11.49
N PRO A 9 -7.49 23.05 12.74
CA PRO A 9 -7.49 24.01 13.85
C PRO A 9 -6.46 25.15 13.72
N ARG A 10 -5.39 24.99 12.93
CA ARG A 10 -4.34 26.01 12.79
C ARG A 10 -4.22 26.63 11.39
N GLU A 11 -4.76 25.99 10.36
CA GLU A 11 -4.55 26.38 8.97
C GLU A 11 -5.85 26.33 8.15
N THR A 12 -5.97 27.25 7.20
CA THR A 12 -7.01 27.21 6.16
C THR A 12 -6.32 27.34 4.82
N HIS A 13 -6.26 26.24 4.08
CA HIS A 13 -5.62 26.25 2.76
C HIS A 13 -6.64 26.44 1.66
N VAL A 14 -6.24 27.28 0.69
CA VAL A 14 -6.93 27.46 -0.58
C VAL A 14 -6.11 26.80 -1.68
N TRP A 15 -6.79 25.97 -2.47
CA TRP A 15 -6.21 25.17 -3.55
C TRP A 15 -6.70 25.72 -4.89
N ALA A 16 -5.78 26.30 -5.64
CA ALA A 16 -6.04 26.77 -6.99
C ALA A 16 -5.99 25.60 -8.00
N PRO A 17 -6.71 25.70 -9.13
CA PRO A 17 -6.69 24.66 -10.15
C PRO A 17 -5.32 24.50 -10.83
N ARG A 18 -4.47 25.55 -10.85
CA ARG A 18 -3.13 25.55 -11.46
C ARG A 18 -2.20 26.52 -10.74
N PRO A 19 -0.85 26.35 -10.81
CA PRO A 19 0.12 27.20 -10.12
C PRO A 19 -0.02 28.69 -10.42
N GLN A 20 -0.17 29.01 -11.70
CA GLN A 20 -0.32 30.40 -12.17
C GLN A 20 -1.52 31.08 -11.52
N ALA A 21 -2.67 30.40 -11.42
CA ALA A 21 -3.87 30.95 -10.79
C ALA A 21 -3.67 31.16 -9.28
N ALA A 22 -2.90 30.29 -8.62
CA ALA A 22 -2.53 30.51 -7.22
C ALA A 22 -1.62 31.74 -7.08
N GLN A 23 -0.63 31.91 -7.95
CA GLN A 23 0.27 33.07 -7.92
C GLN A 23 -0.49 34.39 -8.16
N GLU A 24 -1.40 34.42 -9.12
CA GLU A 24 -2.27 35.57 -9.40
C GLU A 24 -3.15 35.92 -8.18
N LEU A 25 -3.80 34.92 -7.58
CA LEU A 25 -4.62 35.13 -6.37
C LEU A 25 -3.79 35.58 -5.17
N ARG A 26 -2.59 35.02 -4.96
CA ARG A 26 -1.68 35.45 -3.89
C ARG A 26 -1.31 36.92 -4.08
N HIS A 27 -1.01 37.33 -5.30
CA HIS A 27 -0.66 38.72 -5.61
C HIS A 27 -1.83 39.66 -5.37
N GLU A 28 -3.02 39.36 -5.91
CA GLU A 28 -4.23 40.18 -5.74
C GLU A 28 -4.62 40.34 -4.27
N LEU A 29 -4.60 39.24 -3.51
CA LEU A 29 -4.92 39.25 -2.09
C LEU A 29 -3.87 40.03 -1.28
N ALA A 30 -2.59 39.86 -1.58
CA ALA A 30 -1.51 40.59 -0.90
C ALA A 30 -1.56 42.10 -1.20
N GLU A 31 -1.81 42.50 -2.45
CA GLU A 31 -1.98 43.90 -2.83
C GLU A 31 -3.20 44.55 -2.14
N SER A 32 -4.24 43.75 -1.92
CA SER A 32 -5.45 44.16 -1.20
C SER A 32 -5.29 44.11 0.33
N GLY A 33 -4.09 43.77 0.84
CA GLY A 33 -3.76 43.78 2.27
C GLY A 33 -4.22 42.55 3.05
N TYR A 34 -4.63 41.47 2.38
CA TYR A 34 -5.00 40.22 3.04
C TYR A 34 -3.78 39.38 3.40
N LEU A 35 -3.90 38.63 4.49
CA LEU A 35 -2.88 37.66 4.89
C LEU A 35 -2.88 36.47 3.93
N VAL A 36 -1.75 36.25 3.29
CA VAL A 36 -1.49 35.07 2.47
C VAL A 36 -0.09 34.56 2.81
N ARG A 37 0.01 33.28 3.11
CA ARG A 37 1.26 32.60 3.44
C ARG A 37 1.49 31.45 2.47
N ASP A 38 2.75 31.10 2.29
CA ASP A 38 3.07 29.84 1.63
C ASP A 38 2.48 28.69 2.44
N ALA A 39 1.79 27.79 1.74
CA ALA A 39 1.19 26.64 2.39
C ALA A 39 2.24 25.54 2.54
N ASP A 40 2.42 25.10 3.78
CA ASP A 40 2.94 23.79 4.10
C ASP A 40 1.83 23.06 4.86
N PRO A 41 1.07 22.15 4.23
CA PRO A 41 -0.03 21.43 4.86
C PRO A 41 0.47 20.33 5.81
N PHE A 42 1.43 20.69 6.65
CA PHE A 42 2.02 19.88 7.68
C PHE A 42 0.94 19.33 8.63
N GLU A 43 -0.09 20.11 8.97
CA GLU A 43 -1.17 19.62 9.82
C GLU A 43 -2.10 18.63 9.11
N LEU A 44 -2.40 18.83 7.82
CA LEU A 44 -3.19 17.84 7.06
C LEU A 44 -2.44 16.51 6.94
N THR A 45 -1.12 16.60 6.80
CA THR A 45 -0.22 15.45 6.76
C THR A 45 -0.15 14.77 8.12
N SER A 46 0.06 15.54 9.20
CA SER A 46 0.15 15.05 10.58
C SER A 46 -1.18 14.48 11.10
N ALA A 47 -2.31 15.02 10.64
CA ALA A 47 -3.64 14.53 10.96
C ALA A 47 -4.07 13.31 10.12
N GLY A 48 -3.23 12.84 9.20
CA GLY A 48 -3.52 11.69 8.33
C GLY A 48 -4.70 11.91 7.38
N LEU A 49 -4.99 13.16 7.01
CA LEU A 49 -6.10 13.51 6.13
C LEU A 49 -5.76 13.36 4.66
N ILE A 50 -4.48 13.43 4.32
CA ILE A 50 -3.96 13.17 2.97
C ILE A 50 -3.72 11.66 2.85
N PRO A 51 -4.45 10.92 2.00
CA PRO A 51 -4.22 9.50 1.82
C PRO A 51 -2.81 9.20 1.28
N ASP A 52 -2.25 8.08 1.73
CA ASP A 52 -0.94 7.60 1.27
C ASP A 52 -0.88 7.51 -0.27
N GLY A 53 0.10 8.18 -0.86
CA GLY A 53 0.31 8.22 -2.31
C GLY A 53 -0.41 9.35 -3.07
N GLU A 54 -1.30 10.11 -2.41
CA GLU A 54 -1.92 11.31 -3.01
C GLU A 54 -1.12 12.59 -2.73
N HIS A 55 -0.03 12.52 -1.96
CA HIS A 55 0.90 13.65 -1.71
C HIS A 55 1.67 14.09 -2.96
N LEU A 56 1.61 13.37 -4.08
CA LEU A 56 2.19 13.81 -5.36
C LEU A 56 1.25 14.77 -6.12
N GLU A 57 -0.02 14.84 -5.74
CA GLU A 57 -0.93 15.90 -6.19
C GLU A 57 -0.74 17.21 -5.40
N PHE A 58 0.11 17.17 -4.37
CA PHE A 58 0.56 18.35 -3.64
C PHE A 58 1.60 19.09 -4.48
N ASP A 59 1.11 20.05 -5.26
CA ASP A 59 1.94 21.06 -5.87
C ASP A 59 1.88 22.31 -4.96
N PRO A 60 2.94 22.61 -4.18
CA PRO A 60 2.96 23.77 -3.27
C PRO A 60 2.71 25.09 -4.00
N ALA A 61 2.99 25.14 -5.31
CA ALA A 61 2.73 26.33 -6.11
C ALA A 61 1.24 26.57 -6.35
N ARG A 62 0.37 25.58 -6.08
CA ARG A 62 -1.10 25.69 -6.22
C ARG A 62 -1.81 26.10 -4.94
N ILE A 63 -1.13 26.15 -3.80
CA ILE A 63 -1.79 26.13 -2.49
C ILE A 63 -1.27 27.28 -1.63
N PHE A 64 -2.14 28.00 -0.95
CA PHE A 64 -1.73 29.04 -0.01
C PHE A 64 -2.56 29.00 1.26
N ASP A 65 -1.95 29.36 2.38
CA ASP A 65 -2.61 29.47 3.68
C ASP A 65 -3.16 30.88 3.86
N VAL A 66 -4.41 30.97 4.30
CA VAL A 66 -5.10 32.23 4.62
C VAL A 66 -5.31 32.40 6.13
N GLY A 67 -4.67 31.54 6.94
CA GLY A 67 -4.71 31.54 8.39
C GLY A 67 -6.00 30.94 8.95
N ILE A 68 -6.45 31.43 10.10
CA ILE A 68 -7.67 30.95 10.78
C ILE A 68 -8.48 32.12 11.33
N GLY A 69 -9.72 31.85 11.73
CA GLY A 69 -10.57 32.82 12.41
C GLY A 69 -10.83 34.07 11.57
N PRO A 70 -10.64 35.30 12.12
CA PRO A 70 -10.90 36.55 11.41
C PRO A 70 -10.09 36.73 10.11
N ASN A 71 -8.84 36.26 10.09
CA ASN A 71 -7.98 36.40 8.91
C ASN A 71 -8.49 35.53 7.76
N ALA A 72 -8.80 34.26 8.05
CA ALA A 72 -9.39 33.38 7.05
C ALA A 72 -10.78 33.86 6.62
N ASN A 73 -11.60 34.37 7.54
CA ASN A 73 -12.91 34.94 7.20
C ASN A 73 -12.79 36.05 6.15
N ALA A 74 -11.92 37.03 6.39
CA ALA A 74 -11.76 38.19 5.50
C ALA A 74 -11.27 37.77 4.11
N THR A 75 -10.25 36.91 4.05
CA THR A 75 -9.68 36.44 2.77
C THR A 75 -10.65 35.55 1.99
N LEU A 76 -11.38 34.66 2.67
CA LEU A 76 -12.37 33.80 2.00
C LEU A 76 -13.57 34.60 1.49
N HIS A 77 -14.00 35.66 2.18
CA HIS A 77 -15.02 36.57 1.67
C HIS A 77 -14.55 37.33 0.44
N ALA A 78 -13.31 37.85 0.45
CA ALA A 78 -12.73 38.51 -0.72
C ALA A 78 -12.74 37.59 -1.96
N LEU A 79 -12.37 36.32 -1.79
CA LEU A 79 -12.44 35.33 -2.85
C LEU A 79 -13.87 35.10 -3.34
N THR A 80 -14.86 34.98 -2.45
CA THR A 80 -16.26 34.80 -2.89
C THR A 80 -16.83 36.04 -3.58
N ASP A 81 -16.48 37.23 -3.10
CA ASP A 81 -16.95 38.51 -3.63
C ASP A 81 -16.35 38.80 -5.01
N SER A 82 -15.11 38.34 -5.26
CA SER A 82 -14.48 38.30 -6.59
C SER A 82 -15.06 37.22 -7.52
N GLY A 83 -16.14 36.53 -7.12
CA GLY A 83 -16.86 35.57 -7.96
C GLY A 83 -16.26 34.15 -7.98
N HIS A 84 -15.45 33.80 -6.99
CA HIS A 84 -14.98 32.42 -6.82
C HIS A 84 -15.97 31.57 -6.03
N THR A 85 -16.11 30.32 -6.42
CA THR A 85 -16.88 29.32 -5.67
C THR A 85 -15.92 28.56 -4.79
N LEU A 86 -16.16 28.56 -3.48
CA LEU A 86 -15.39 27.74 -2.56
C LEU A 86 -16.03 26.36 -2.46
N ILE A 87 -15.26 25.31 -2.71
CA ILE A 87 -15.69 23.92 -2.60
C ILE A 87 -14.79 23.17 -1.62
N TRP A 88 -15.31 22.17 -0.94
CA TRP A 88 -14.45 21.34 -0.08
C TRP A 88 -13.48 20.52 -0.90
N HIS A 89 -12.21 20.55 -0.51
CA HIS A 89 -11.20 19.63 -1.03
C HIS A 89 -11.58 18.19 -0.64
N ARG A 90 -11.24 17.23 -1.51
CA ARG A 90 -11.62 15.82 -1.33
C ARG A 90 -11.03 15.16 -0.07
N TRP A 91 -9.97 15.74 0.49
CA TRP A 91 -9.32 15.27 1.72
C TRP A 91 -10.00 15.77 3.00
N GLN A 92 -10.91 16.74 2.90
CA GLN A 92 -11.68 17.17 4.06
C GLN A 92 -12.72 16.09 4.41
N THR A 93 -12.63 15.54 5.61
CA THR A 93 -13.57 14.51 6.09
C THR A 93 -14.80 15.10 6.79
N ARG A 94 -14.66 16.31 7.35
CA ARG A 94 -15.75 17.05 8.02
C ARG A 94 -16.23 18.19 7.15
N LEU A 95 -17.35 17.96 6.46
CA LEU A 95 -17.93 18.91 5.51
C LEU A 95 -19.03 19.71 6.22
N VAL A 96 -18.75 20.99 6.50
CA VAL A 96 -19.75 21.95 7.00
C VAL A 96 -20.11 22.92 5.89
N ARG A 97 -21.35 23.42 5.87
CA ARG A 97 -21.79 24.38 4.84
C ARG A 97 -21.19 25.76 4.99
N LYS A 98 -20.62 26.07 6.17
CA LYS A 98 -19.95 27.33 6.45
C LYS A 98 -18.65 27.10 7.21
N VAL A 99 -17.60 27.81 6.81
CA VAL A 99 -16.32 27.84 7.51
C VAL A 99 -15.98 29.29 7.79
N TRP A 100 -15.67 29.61 9.05
CA TRP A 100 -15.40 30.99 9.48
C TRP A 100 -16.50 31.98 9.09
N GLY A 101 -17.75 31.53 8.87
CA GLY A 101 -18.87 32.37 8.40
C GLY A 101 -19.08 32.40 6.87
N VAL A 102 -18.14 31.90 6.08
CA VAL A 102 -18.19 31.87 4.61
C VAL A 102 -18.82 30.58 4.10
N SER A 103 -19.68 30.67 3.08
CA SER A 103 -20.37 29.50 2.53
C SER A 103 -19.43 28.64 1.67
N ILE A 104 -19.35 27.34 1.96
CA ILE A 104 -18.56 26.38 1.20
C ILE A 104 -19.50 25.35 0.58
N ALA A 105 -19.39 25.18 -0.74
CA ALA A 105 -20.16 24.18 -1.47
C ALA A 105 -19.63 22.77 -1.17
N ILE A 106 -20.55 21.87 -0.83
CA ILE A 106 -20.24 20.44 -0.66
C ILE A 106 -20.17 19.82 -2.06
N PRO A 107 -19.04 19.20 -2.45
CA PRO A 107 -18.91 18.57 -3.75
C PRO A 107 -20.08 17.61 -3.97
N ARG A 108 -20.85 17.81 -5.05
CA ARG A 108 -21.84 16.81 -5.45
C ARG A 108 -21.07 15.55 -5.81
N LYS A 109 -21.33 14.44 -5.10
CA LYS A 109 -20.91 13.08 -5.49
C LYS A 109 -21.43 12.85 -6.92
N ASN A 110 -20.62 13.19 -7.94
CA ASN A 110 -20.70 12.77 -9.34
C ASN A 110 -19.85 13.71 -10.22
N ARG A 111 -18.58 13.34 -10.42
CA ARG A 111 -17.87 13.41 -11.72
C ARG A 111 -16.75 12.35 -11.74
N PRO A 112 -16.38 11.85 -12.93
CA PRO A 112 -15.99 10.47 -13.16
C PRO A 112 -14.56 10.20 -12.71
N ARG A 113 -14.32 9.01 -12.13
CA ARG A 113 -12.99 8.54 -11.73
C ARG A 113 -12.23 8.04 -12.97
N PRO A 114 -10.97 8.47 -13.21
CA PRO A 114 -10.03 7.62 -13.91
C PRO A 114 -9.63 6.49 -12.95
N GLY A 115 -9.89 5.24 -13.38
CA GLY A 115 -9.71 4.01 -12.62
C GLY A 115 -11.02 3.42 -12.12
N SER A 116 -11.62 2.52 -12.90
CA SER A 116 -12.76 1.71 -12.46
C SER A 116 -12.35 0.91 -11.23
N THR A 117 -12.97 1.16 -10.09
CA THR A 117 -12.86 0.27 -8.94
C THR A 117 -13.67 -0.98 -9.30
N GLU A 118 -12.99 -2.09 -9.52
CA GLU A 118 -13.65 -3.37 -9.79
C GLU A 118 -14.25 -3.91 -8.50
N SER A 119 -15.33 -4.66 -8.61
CA SER A 119 -15.93 -5.35 -7.47
C SER A 119 -16.46 -6.71 -7.88
N ALA A 120 -16.34 -7.69 -6.98
CA ALA A 120 -16.85 -9.03 -7.17
C ALA A 120 -17.41 -9.59 -5.84
N ILE A 121 -18.14 -10.69 -5.92
CA ILE A 121 -18.43 -11.53 -4.76
C ILE A 121 -17.38 -12.63 -4.73
N HIS A 122 -16.73 -12.80 -3.59
CA HIS A 122 -15.65 -13.77 -3.42
C HIS A 122 -15.63 -14.27 -1.97
N PHE A 123 -15.61 -15.60 -1.79
CA PHE A 123 -15.75 -16.28 -0.50
C PHE A 123 -16.87 -15.71 0.40
N GLY A 124 -18.09 -15.65 -0.14
CA GLY A 124 -19.29 -15.21 0.59
C GLY A 124 -19.44 -13.70 0.81
N GLY A 125 -18.44 -12.88 0.47
CA GLY A 125 -18.47 -11.44 0.70
C GLY A 125 -18.09 -10.58 -0.52
N PRO A 126 -18.45 -9.28 -0.53
CA PRO A 126 -17.99 -8.37 -1.56
C PRO A 126 -16.50 -8.06 -1.40
N VAL A 127 -15.76 -8.12 -2.49
CA VAL A 127 -14.39 -7.62 -2.61
C VAL A 127 -14.36 -6.46 -3.59
N ARG A 128 -13.45 -5.51 -3.35
CA ARG A 128 -13.24 -4.35 -4.22
C ARG A 128 -11.77 -4.19 -4.49
N SER A 129 -11.44 -3.82 -5.72
CA SER A 129 -10.05 -3.52 -6.05
C SER A 129 -9.61 -2.22 -5.38
N THR A 130 -8.33 -2.17 -5.03
CA THR A 130 -7.67 -0.92 -4.64
C THR A 130 -7.54 -0.03 -5.87
N ARG A 131 -7.55 1.30 -5.68
CA ARG A 131 -7.55 2.25 -6.80
C ARG A 131 -6.30 2.07 -7.70
N GLY A 132 -6.54 1.87 -8.99
CA GLY A 132 -5.45 1.64 -9.96
C GLY A 132 -4.81 0.26 -9.87
N LEU A 133 -5.43 -0.66 -9.11
CA LEU A 133 -5.15 -2.09 -9.11
C LEU A 133 -6.40 -2.84 -9.57
N GLY A 134 -6.21 -4.00 -10.19
CA GLY A 134 -7.30 -4.92 -10.53
C GLY A 134 -7.68 -5.83 -9.36
N LEU A 135 -8.67 -6.70 -9.58
CA LEU A 135 -8.97 -7.81 -8.66
C LEU A 135 -8.02 -9.01 -8.81
N ARG A 136 -7.07 -8.95 -9.76
CA ARG A 136 -6.04 -9.95 -10.05
C ARG A 136 -4.66 -9.31 -10.14
N LEU A 137 -3.63 -10.09 -9.88
CA LEU A 137 -2.24 -9.72 -10.11
C LEU A 137 -2.04 -9.41 -11.59
N SER A 138 -1.37 -8.29 -11.88
CA SER A 138 -1.03 -7.90 -13.24
C SER A 138 0.35 -7.27 -13.25
N ARG A 139 1.15 -7.67 -14.24
CA ARG A 139 2.50 -7.13 -14.49
C ARG A 139 2.49 -5.60 -14.60
N ASP A 140 1.51 -5.05 -15.32
CA ASP A 140 1.39 -3.59 -15.58
C ASP A 140 1.22 -2.77 -14.30
N THR A 141 0.63 -3.37 -13.28
CA THR A 141 0.30 -2.70 -12.02
C THR A 141 1.19 -3.15 -10.84
N TYR A 142 2.06 -4.14 -11.05
CA TYR A 142 2.87 -4.76 -10.02
C TYR A 142 3.92 -3.80 -9.44
N ALA A 143 4.76 -3.23 -10.31
CA ALA A 143 5.90 -2.39 -9.93
C ALA A 143 5.61 -0.89 -10.13
N ARG A 144 4.50 -0.40 -9.58
CA ARG A 144 4.17 1.04 -9.62
C ARG A 144 5.18 1.81 -8.77
N ILE A 145 5.85 2.78 -9.39
CA ILE A 145 6.87 3.60 -8.72
C ILE A 145 6.24 4.35 -7.54
N ASN A 146 6.89 4.23 -6.39
CA ASN A 146 6.68 5.06 -5.23
C ASN A 146 8.05 5.49 -4.73
N LYS A 147 8.33 6.80 -4.78
CA LYS A 147 9.62 7.35 -4.36
C LYS A 147 9.79 7.34 -2.84
N ARG A 148 8.72 7.23 -2.05
CA ARG A 148 8.86 7.23 -0.59
C ARG A 148 9.51 5.93 -0.13
N SER A 149 10.60 6.07 0.61
CA SER A 149 11.24 4.96 1.33
C SER A 149 10.27 4.42 2.40
N SER A 150 10.10 3.11 2.43
CA SER A 150 9.34 2.41 3.48
C SER A 150 10.24 1.87 4.60
N LEU A 151 11.56 2.06 4.47
CA LEU A 151 12.52 1.70 5.50
C LEU A 151 12.33 2.59 6.73
N SER A 152 12.64 2.01 7.89
CA SER A 152 12.69 2.78 9.14
C SER A 152 13.60 3.99 8.97
N ARG A 153 13.22 5.11 9.58
CA ARG A 153 14.05 6.33 9.59
C ARG A 153 15.41 5.98 10.16
N MET A 154 16.43 6.15 9.35
CA MET A 154 17.82 6.08 9.76
C MET A 154 18.28 7.50 10.09
N TYR A 155 19.26 7.61 10.97
CA TYR A 155 19.92 8.86 11.29
C TYR A 155 21.39 8.74 10.88
N ARG A 156 21.94 9.78 10.27
CA ARG A 156 23.34 9.79 9.83
C ARG A 156 24.28 9.54 11.00
N GLU A 157 23.91 9.97 12.19
CA GLU A 157 24.70 9.81 13.41
C GLU A 157 24.86 8.34 13.84
N ASP A 158 23.93 7.46 13.44
CA ASP A 158 23.95 6.05 13.79
C ASP A 158 24.94 5.26 12.91
N ASP A 159 25.03 5.60 11.61
CA ASP A 159 25.96 5.00 10.65
C ASP A 159 26.30 5.98 9.51
N PRO A 160 27.32 6.86 9.70
CA PRO A 160 27.65 7.89 8.71
C PRO A 160 28.20 7.31 7.40
N GLU A 161 28.92 6.18 7.46
CA GLU A 161 29.54 5.57 6.28
C GLU A 161 28.46 4.97 5.38
N PHE A 162 27.51 4.22 5.94
CA PHE A 162 26.38 3.71 5.18
C PHE A 162 25.52 4.85 4.63
N TRP A 163 25.23 5.87 5.45
CA TRP A 163 24.46 7.04 5.04
C TRP A 163 25.05 7.70 3.81
N ASP A 164 26.33 8.07 3.86
CA ASP A 164 26.99 8.76 2.75
C ASP A 164 27.11 7.86 1.50
N ALA A 165 27.21 6.53 1.68
CA ALA A 165 27.26 5.57 0.58
C ALA A 165 25.94 5.46 -0.21
N VAL A 166 24.78 5.65 0.45
CA VAL A 166 23.46 5.54 -0.19
C VAL A 166 22.86 6.89 -0.57
N ASP A 167 23.53 8.01 -0.28
CA ASP A 167 23.00 9.37 -0.48
C ASP A 167 22.51 9.64 -1.90
N LYS A 168 23.25 9.16 -2.91
CA LYS A 168 22.88 9.25 -4.34
C LYS A 168 21.54 8.58 -4.71
N ASP A 169 21.06 7.67 -3.87
CA ASP A 169 19.82 6.93 -4.11
C ASP A 169 18.60 7.71 -3.60
N TYR A 170 18.79 8.90 -3.04
CA TYR A 170 17.75 9.77 -2.50
C TYR A 170 17.83 11.20 -3.07
N ASP A 171 16.67 11.86 -3.15
CA ASP A 171 16.54 13.25 -3.58
C ASP A 171 16.52 14.23 -2.39
N ASP A 172 16.38 13.73 -1.16
CA ASP A 172 16.32 14.53 0.05
C ASP A 172 17.40 14.14 1.05
N ALA A 173 17.90 15.14 1.78
CA ALA A 173 18.96 14.98 2.78
C ALA A 173 18.53 14.18 4.03
N GLU A 174 17.27 13.74 4.13
CA GLU A 174 16.80 12.86 5.20
C GLU A 174 16.55 11.41 4.73
N HIS A 175 16.90 11.09 3.47
CA HIS A 175 16.75 9.76 2.86
C HIS A 175 15.31 9.21 2.94
N ARG A 176 14.32 10.08 2.73
CA ARG A 176 12.89 9.71 2.74
C ARG A 176 12.32 9.48 1.34
N ILE A 177 12.92 10.10 0.33
CA ILE A 177 12.48 10.16 -1.06
C ILE A 177 13.61 9.64 -1.94
N ARG A 178 13.40 8.47 -2.54
CA ARG A 178 14.28 7.83 -3.50
C ARG A 178 14.42 8.68 -4.76
N SER A 179 15.60 8.65 -5.37
CA SER A 179 15.86 9.31 -6.64
C SER A 179 15.16 8.60 -7.80
N ASP A 180 14.88 9.35 -8.89
CA ASP A 180 14.21 8.78 -10.07
C ASP A 180 15.03 7.65 -10.71
N ALA A 181 16.36 7.82 -10.76
CA ALA A 181 17.27 6.81 -11.31
C ALA A 181 17.21 5.50 -10.51
N TRP A 182 17.17 5.60 -9.17
CA TRP A 182 17.01 4.42 -8.31
C TRP A 182 15.64 3.76 -8.52
N CYS A 183 14.57 4.55 -8.60
CA CYS A 183 13.22 4.03 -8.80
C CYS A 183 13.07 3.29 -10.13
N GLU A 184 13.66 3.80 -11.21
CA GLU A 184 13.63 3.13 -12.51
C GLU A 184 14.40 1.81 -12.49
N ALA A 185 15.61 1.80 -11.95
CA ALA A 185 16.40 0.58 -11.80
C ALA A 185 15.69 -0.48 -10.93
N MET A 186 15.08 -0.05 -9.81
CA MET A 186 14.31 -0.93 -8.94
C MET A 186 13.06 -1.48 -9.64
N ARG A 187 12.37 -0.66 -10.46
CA ARG A 187 11.22 -1.11 -11.24
C ARG A 187 11.62 -2.18 -12.26
N GLU A 188 12.68 -1.95 -13.00
CA GLU A 188 13.20 -2.91 -13.98
C GLU A 188 13.57 -4.23 -13.31
N ALA A 189 14.32 -4.17 -12.20
CA ALA A 189 14.69 -5.34 -11.42
C ALA A 189 13.48 -6.09 -10.86
N ALA A 190 12.48 -5.37 -10.35
CA ALA A 190 11.24 -5.97 -9.83
C ALA A 190 10.41 -6.65 -10.94
N LEU A 191 10.33 -6.05 -12.13
CA LEU A 191 9.64 -6.64 -13.27
C LEU A 191 10.37 -7.86 -13.83
N ALA A 192 11.70 -7.85 -13.87
CA ALA A 192 12.48 -9.04 -14.23
C ALA A 192 12.24 -10.20 -13.24
N ASN A 193 12.23 -9.92 -11.93
CA ASN A 193 11.91 -10.92 -10.91
C ASN A 193 10.46 -11.43 -11.03
N PHE A 194 9.51 -10.55 -11.38
CA PHE A 194 8.14 -10.94 -11.64
C PHE A 194 8.06 -11.95 -12.78
N ASP A 195 8.73 -11.67 -13.90
CA ASP A 195 8.75 -12.54 -15.08
C ASP A 195 9.38 -13.91 -14.76
N LEU A 196 10.47 -13.95 -13.99
CA LEU A 196 11.08 -15.20 -13.49
C LEU A 196 10.11 -16.00 -12.61
N ASN A 197 9.39 -15.35 -11.70
CA ASN A 197 8.38 -16.03 -10.89
C ASN A 197 7.22 -16.56 -11.73
N MET A 198 6.73 -15.80 -12.72
CA MET A 198 5.68 -16.27 -13.62
C MET A 198 6.12 -17.48 -14.46
N ALA A 199 7.36 -17.45 -14.98
CA ALA A 199 7.94 -18.58 -15.71
C ALA A 199 8.08 -19.81 -14.81
N HIS A 200 8.54 -19.62 -13.57
CA HIS A 200 8.58 -20.68 -12.56
C HIS A 200 7.18 -21.26 -12.32
N PHE A 201 6.18 -20.43 -12.06
CA PHE A 201 4.80 -20.88 -11.82
C PHE A 201 4.24 -21.70 -12.98
N ALA A 202 4.48 -21.26 -14.22
CA ALA A 202 4.05 -21.97 -15.42
C ALA A 202 4.73 -23.34 -15.59
N SER A 203 5.93 -23.52 -15.02
CA SER A 203 6.68 -24.78 -15.09
C SER A 203 6.28 -25.82 -14.04
N LEU A 204 5.47 -25.44 -13.05
CA LEU A 204 5.11 -26.30 -11.93
C LEU A 204 4.09 -27.39 -12.30
N ASP A 205 4.34 -28.60 -11.80
CA ASP A 205 3.42 -29.73 -11.95
C ASP A 205 2.16 -29.54 -11.10
N ARG A 206 0.99 -29.51 -11.76
CA ARG A 206 -0.31 -29.29 -11.13
C ARG A 206 -0.79 -30.48 -10.32
N GLU A 207 -0.48 -31.71 -10.74
CA GLU A 207 -0.90 -32.92 -10.02
C GLU A 207 -0.08 -33.07 -8.74
N GLU A 208 1.24 -32.82 -8.81
CA GLU A 208 2.12 -32.79 -7.65
C GLU A 208 1.69 -31.69 -6.66
N PHE A 209 1.33 -30.51 -7.17
CA PHE A 209 0.80 -29.42 -6.35
C PHE A 209 -0.47 -29.83 -5.61
N GLU A 210 -1.45 -30.42 -6.30
CA GLU A 210 -2.70 -30.86 -5.69
C GLU A 210 -2.46 -31.95 -4.64
N GLN A 211 -1.58 -32.91 -4.92
CA GLN A 211 -1.22 -33.95 -3.96
C GLN A 211 -0.59 -33.36 -2.69
N ALA A 212 0.33 -32.40 -2.84
CA ALA A 212 0.95 -31.70 -1.72
C ALA A 212 -0.10 -30.93 -0.88
N LEU A 213 -1.02 -30.22 -1.53
CA LEU A 213 -2.11 -29.50 -0.87
C LEU A 213 -3.03 -30.43 -0.09
N GLN A 214 -3.50 -31.52 -0.71
CA GLN A 214 -4.40 -32.46 -0.05
C GLN A 214 -3.73 -33.15 1.14
N SER A 215 -2.45 -33.54 0.99
CA SER A 215 -1.66 -34.12 2.08
C SER A 215 -1.53 -33.15 3.27
N ALA A 216 -1.18 -31.89 2.99
CA ALA A 216 -1.02 -30.88 4.03
C ALA A 216 -2.34 -30.50 4.73
N ALA A 217 -3.45 -30.40 3.98
CA ALA A 217 -4.77 -30.14 4.57
C ALA A 217 -5.25 -31.32 5.43
N ALA A 218 -5.04 -32.56 4.97
CA ALA A 218 -5.43 -33.77 5.69
C ALA A 218 -4.60 -34.02 6.96
N SER A 219 -3.35 -33.55 7.03
CA SER A 219 -2.48 -33.72 8.20
C SER A 219 -2.96 -32.97 9.45
N ARG A 220 -3.84 -31.97 9.27
CA ARG A 220 -4.38 -31.15 10.34
C ARG A 220 -5.85 -31.47 10.60
N ARG A 221 -6.11 -32.24 11.66
CA ARG A 221 -7.47 -32.56 12.09
C ARG A 221 -8.28 -31.26 12.32
N GLY A 222 -9.39 -31.12 11.60
CA GLY A 222 -10.29 -29.97 11.70
C GLY A 222 -9.95 -28.82 10.75
N MET A 223 -8.94 -28.96 9.89
CA MET A 223 -8.75 -28.08 8.75
C MET A 223 -9.87 -28.32 7.73
N ILE A 224 -10.56 -27.26 7.34
CA ILE A 224 -11.69 -27.33 6.41
C ILE A 224 -11.53 -26.30 5.31
N GLU A 225 -12.12 -26.59 4.15
CA GLU A 225 -12.23 -25.62 3.07
C GLU A 225 -13.24 -24.53 3.46
N VAL A 226 -12.86 -23.28 3.22
CA VAL A 226 -13.66 -22.09 3.52
C VAL A 226 -14.38 -21.64 2.27
N THR A 227 -15.70 -21.61 2.33
CA THR A 227 -16.57 -21.10 1.25
C THR A 227 -17.12 -19.71 1.56
N ASP A 228 -17.20 -19.34 2.84
CA ASP A 228 -17.65 -18.05 3.33
C ASP A 228 -16.72 -17.53 4.43
N LEU A 229 -16.00 -16.43 4.13
CA LEU A 229 -15.09 -15.80 5.07
C LEU A 229 -15.79 -15.10 6.24
N ALA A 230 -17.08 -14.80 6.15
CA ALA A 230 -17.80 -14.19 7.27
C ALA A 230 -17.80 -15.09 8.53
N GLN A 231 -17.76 -16.41 8.33
CA GLN A 231 -17.72 -17.41 9.41
C GLN A 231 -16.39 -17.42 10.19
N TRP A 232 -15.36 -16.76 9.64
CA TRP A 232 -14.01 -16.71 10.17
C TRP A 232 -13.62 -15.33 10.69
N ASP A 233 -14.59 -14.44 10.87
CA ASP A 233 -14.37 -13.12 11.45
C ASP A 233 -14.13 -13.22 12.96
N GLY A 234 -13.05 -12.59 13.43
CA GLY A 234 -12.58 -12.72 14.82
C GLY A 234 -12.13 -14.13 15.23
N VAL A 235 -12.07 -15.10 14.31
CA VAL A 235 -11.67 -16.48 14.61
C VAL A 235 -10.15 -16.61 14.52
N PRO A 236 -9.43 -16.90 15.63
CA PRO A 236 -8.00 -17.17 15.57
C PRO A 236 -7.73 -18.55 14.96
N GLY A 237 -6.60 -18.68 14.28
CA GLY A 237 -6.18 -19.96 13.75
C GLY A 237 -5.10 -19.87 12.68
N ILE A 238 -5.02 -20.95 11.91
CA ILE A 238 -4.09 -21.14 10.80
C ILE A 238 -4.93 -21.20 9.53
N TYR A 239 -4.43 -20.62 8.43
CA TYR A 239 -5.07 -20.70 7.14
C TYR A 239 -4.06 -20.94 6.02
N ILE A 240 -4.54 -21.51 4.93
CA ILE A 240 -3.83 -21.71 3.67
C ILE A 240 -4.61 -20.96 2.61
N MET A 241 -3.99 -19.96 1.99
CA MET A 241 -4.49 -19.36 0.75
C MET A 241 -3.89 -20.13 -0.42
N VAL A 242 -4.74 -20.62 -1.32
CA VAL A 242 -4.34 -21.38 -2.49
C VAL A 242 -4.58 -20.52 -3.72
N LEU A 243 -3.56 -20.43 -4.57
CA LEU A 243 -3.59 -19.68 -5.81
C LEU A 243 -3.34 -20.67 -6.96
N ASP A 244 -4.41 -21.32 -7.41
CA ASP A 244 -4.34 -22.48 -8.33
C ASP A 244 -3.70 -22.15 -9.67
N GLU A 245 -3.92 -20.93 -10.17
CA GLU A 245 -3.36 -20.48 -11.44
C GLU A 245 -1.82 -20.48 -11.43
N TYR A 246 -1.21 -20.33 -10.25
CA TYR A 246 0.23 -20.24 -10.06
C TYR A 246 0.84 -21.49 -9.42
N CYS A 247 0.03 -22.50 -9.09
CA CYS A 247 0.46 -23.65 -8.27
C CYS A 247 1.17 -23.20 -6.97
N GLN A 248 0.63 -22.16 -6.31
CA GLN A 248 1.22 -21.60 -5.10
C GLN A 248 0.27 -21.65 -3.91
N VAL A 249 0.84 -21.80 -2.73
CA VAL A 249 0.18 -21.62 -1.45
C VAL A 249 0.89 -20.57 -0.60
N TYR A 250 0.09 -19.90 0.23
CA TYR A 250 0.58 -19.11 1.35
C TYR A 250 -0.03 -19.65 2.63
N VAL A 251 0.81 -20.00 3.59
CA VAL A 251 0.38 -20.42 4.93
C VAL A 251 0.52 -19.22 5.85
N GLY A 252 -0.52 -18.92 6.61
CA GLY A 252 -0.48 -17.83 7.56
C GLY A 252 -1.25 -18.12 8.84
N VAL A 253 -1.01 -17.27 9.83
CA VAL A 253 -1.66 -17.33 11.14
C VAL A 253 -2.42 -16.04 11.41
N ALA A 254 -3.50 -16.15 12.18
CA ALA A 254 -4.24 -15.01 12.67
C ALA A 254 -4.58 -15.18 14.15
N ASN A 255 -4.33 -14.15 14.95
CA ASN A 255 -4.71 -14.10 16.36
C ASN A 255 -6.18 -13.67 16.53
N SER A 256 -6.66 -13.64 17.77
CA SER A 256 -8.06 -13.30 18.08
C SER A 256 -8.40 -11.83 17.83
N SER A 257 -7.42 -10.91 17.86
CA SER A 257 -7.65 -9.49 17.61
C SER A 257 -7.84 -9.17 16.12
N THR A 258 -7.30 -10.01 15.24
CA THR A 258 -7.44 -9.85 13.79
C THR A 258 -8.49 -10.81 13.25
N GLY A 259 -8.40 -12.10 13.58
CA GLY A 259 -9.18 -13.17 12.98
C GLY A 259 -8.70 -13.51 11.56
N ILE A 260 -8.93 -14.75 11.14
CA ILE A 260 -8.50 -15.27 9.83
C ILE A 260 -9.09 -14.42 8.69
N ALA A 261 -10.38 -14.10 8.74
CA ALA A 261 -11.04 -13.37 7.67
C ALA A 261 -10.45 -11.99 7.41
N LYS A 262 -10.15 -11.24 8.48
CA LYS A 262 -9.53 -9.92 8.36
C LYS A 262 -8.09 -10.03 7.85
N ARG A 263 -7.33 -11.04 8.29
CA ARG A 263 -5.94 -11.23 7.86
C ARG A 263 -5.84 -11.55 6.36
N ILE A 264 -6.71 -12.43 5.85
CA ILE A 264 -6.77 -12.74 4.42
C ILE A 264 -7.14 -11.48 3.60
N ARG A 265 -8.16 -10.72 4.06
CA ARG A 265 -8.53 -9.46 3.39
C ARG A 265 -7.43 -8.40 3.43
N GLN A 266 -6.60 -8.37 4.48
CA GLN A 266 -5.41 -7.52 4.51
C GLN A 266 -4.46 -7.90 3.38
N HIS A 267 -4.14 -9.18 3.19
CA HIS A 267 -3.29 -9.61 2.07
C HIS A 267 -3.87 -9.21 0.70
N TRP A 268 -5.18 -9.35 0.49
CA TRP A 268 -5.83 -8.97 -0.77
C TRP A 268 -5.80 -7.47 -1.08
N THR A 269 -5.81 -6.63 -0.04
CA THR A 269 -5.96 -5.18 -0.19
C THR A 269 -4.65 -4.42 -0.04
N HIS A 270 -3.71 -4.96 0.74
CA HIS A 270 -2.40 -4.37 0.95
C HIS A 270 -1.61 -4.37 -0.36
N GLN A 271 -0.77 -3.36 -0.54
CA GLN A 271 0.19 -3.30 -1.63
C GLN A 271 1.57 -3.35 -1.00
N LYS A 272 2.38 -4.32 -1.40
CA LYS A 272 3.75 -4.41 -0.95
C LYS A 272 4.51 -3.13 -1.32
N GLU A 273 5.29 -2.61 -0.38
CA GLU A 273 6.05 -1.39 -0.55
C GLU A 273 7.03 -1.54 -1.72
N PHE A 274 7.15 -0.50 -2.55
CA PHE A 274 7.87 -0.54 -3.82
C PHE A 274 9.34 -0.95 -3.64
N ASP A 275 9.99 -0.37 -2.63
CA ASP A 275 11.37 -0.65 -2.23
C ASP A 275 11.55 -1.98 -1.47
N ARG A 276 10.48 -2.77 -1.31
CA ARG A 276 10.48 -4.09 -0.66
C ARG A 276 9.87 -5.18 -1.55
N LEU A 277 9.67 -4.89 -2.84
CA LEU A 277 9.23 -5.87 -3.83
C LEU A 277 10.27 -6.96 -4.04
N LEU A 278 11.55 -6.59 -4.03
CA LEU A 278 12.68 -7.52 -4.03
C LEU A 278 13.16 -7.76 -2.61
N TRP A 279 13.40 -9.01 -2.28
CA TRP A 279 14.12 -9.42 -1.07
C TRP A 279 15.25 -10.35 -1.52
N GLY A 280 16.50 -9.94 -1.30
CA GLY A 280 17.67 -10.64 -1.86
C GLY A 280 17.93 -10.23 -3.31
N SER A 281 18.23 -11.20 -4.19
CA SER A 281 18.52 -10.94 -5.60
C SER A 281 17.30 -11.10 -6.50
N ILE A 282 17.38 -10.57 -7.72
CA ILE A 282 16.37 -10.73 -8.78
C ILE A 282 16.09 -12.22 -9.04
N GLU A 283 17.11 -13.06 -8.97
CA GLU A 283 17.06 -14.49 -9.28
C GLU A 283 16.64 -15.36 -8.08
N THR A 284 16.44 -14.76 -6.91
CA THR A 284 16.14 -15.50 -5.68
C THR A 284 14.90 -15.03 -4.93
N SER A 285 14.43 -13.81 -5.22
CA SER A 285 13.31 -13.19 -4.55
C SER A 285 11.98 -13.88 -4.91
N ILE A 286 11.24 -14.28 -3.89
CA ILE A 286 9.87 -14.81 -4.01
C ILE A 286 8.89 -13.63 -4.02
N LEU A 287 7.85 -13.68 -4.86
CA LEU A 287 6.78 -12.68 -4.84
C LEU A 287 6.05 -12.66 -3.50
N ALA A 288 5.84 -11.47 -2.94
CA ALA A 288 5.08 -11.32 -1.70
C ALA A 288 3.60 -11.71 -1.90
N ILE A 289 2.98 -12.35 -0.90
CA ILE A 289 1.54 -12.63 -0.93
C ILE A 289 0.70 -11.35 -1.09
N ASP A 290 1.15 -10.22 -0.53
CA ASP A 290 0.51 -8.89 -0.64
C ASP A 290 0.56 -8.31 -2.07
N SER A 291 1.30 -8.94 -2.99
CA SER A 291 1.28 -8.57 -4.41
C SER A 291 0.05 -9.14 -5.11
N PHE A 292 -0.44 -10.30 -4.66
CA PHE A 292 -1.62 -10.96 -5.19
C PHE A 292 -2.90 -10.29 -4.67
N ARG A 293 -3.99 -10.49 -5.41
CA ARG A 293 -5.27 -9.86 -5.21
C ARG A 293 -6.34 -10.89 -4.89
N ALA A 294 -7.53 -10.40 -4.56
CA ALA A 294 -8.62 -11.24 -4.10
C ALA A 294 -8.89 -12.43 -5.03
N LEU A 295 -9.04 -12.20 -6.33
CA LEU A 295 -9.41 -13.26 -7.28
C LEU A 295 -8.25 -14.17 -7.72
N ASP A 296 -7.01 -13.88 -7.28
CA ASP A 296 -5.89 -14.81 -7.44
C ASP A 296 -5.98 -15.95 -6.41
N THR A 297 -6.66 -15.71 -5.29
CA THR A 297 -6.96 -16.76 -4.31
C THR A 297 -8.18 -17.55 -4.78
N THR A 298 -8.01 -18.83 -5.05
CA THR A 298 -9.07 -19.68 -5.61
C THR A 298 -9.67 -20.62 -4.58
N ARG A 299 -8.87 -21.06 -3.60
CA ARG A 299 -9.32 -21.89 -2.47
C ARG A 299 -8.70 -21.38 -1.17
N ILE A 300 -9.39 -21.60 -0.07
CA ILE A 300 -8.90 -21.29 1.27
C ILE A 300 -9.16 -22.49 2.16
N PHE A 301 -8.15 -22.93 2.90
CA PHE A 301 -8.32 -23.90 3.99
C PHE A 301 -8.03 -23.21 5.31
N ALA A 302 -8.80 -23.51 6.35
CA ALA A 302 -8.63 -22.89 7.66
C ALA A 302 -8.86 -23.87 8.79
N LEU A 303 -8.12 -23.67 9.88
CA LEU A 303 -8.21 -24.41 11.13
C LEU A 303 -8.29 -23.41 12.28
N LYS A 304 -9.38 -23.46 13.05
CA LYS A 304 -9.51 -22.70 14.28
C LYS A 304 -8.56 -23.25 15.34
N THR A 305 -7.68 -22.42 15.90
CA THR A 305 -6.81 -22.78 17.01
C THR A 305 -6.37 -21.54 17.77
N GLU A 306 -6.18 -21.67 19.08
CA GLU A 306 -5.61 -20.61 19.93
C GLU A 306 -4.07 -20.69 19.98
N ARG A 307 -3.49 -21.83 19.59
CA ARG A 307 -2.03 -22.03 19.45
C ARG A 307 -1.60 -21.73 18.02
N THR A 308 -1.74 -20.49 17.63
CA THR A 308 -1.60 -20.08 16.21
C THR A 308 -0.16 -20.24 15.72
N PHE A 309 0.83 -19.84 16.53
CA PHE A 309 2.22 -19.75 16.10
C PHE A 309 2.97 -21.10 16.11
N ASP A 310 2.62 -22.02 17.02
CA ASP A 310 3.26 -23.35 17.11
C ASP A 310 2.94 -24.25 15.91
N GLY A 311 1.87 -23.94 15.16
CA GLY A 311 1.37 -24.78 14.07
C GLY A 311 1.75 -24.33 12.66
N GLU A 312 2.25 -23.11 12.48
CA GLU A 312 2.54 -22.51 11.17
C GLU A 312 3.72 -23.20 10.48
N ASN A 313 4.89 -23.21 11.12
CA ASN A 313 6.10 -23.78 10.53
C ASN A 313 5.97 -25.27 10.21
N PRO A 314 5.41 -26.13 11.09
CA PRO A 314 5.27 -27.55 10.76
C PRO A 314 4.22 -27.82 9.67
N LEU A 315 3.29 -26.90 9.40
CA LEU A 315 2.40 -27.01 8.25
C LEU A 315 3.10 -26.55 6.97
N LEU A 316 3.80 -25.41 7.04
CA LEU A 316 4.54 -24.85 5.92
C LEU A 316 5.67 -25.79 5.45
N GLU A 317 6.32 -26.51 6.35
CA GLU A 317 7.38 -27.48 6.04
C GLU A 317 6.89 -28.75 5.35
N GLN A 318 5.57 -29.02 5.34
CA GLN A 318 5.01 -30.14 4.59
C GLN A 318 4.91 -29.84 3.09
N PHE A 319 4.93 -28.57 2.72
CA PHE A 319 4.90 -28.17 1.32
C PHE A 319 6.32 -28.17 0.72
N PRO A 320 6.52 -28.76 -0.47
CA PRO A 320 7.71 -28.49 -1.27
C PRO A 320 7.89 -26.98 -1.48
N ARG A 321 9.10 -26.45 -1.25
CA ARG A 321 9.39 -25.01 -1.29
C ARG A 321 8.98 -24.31 -2.60
N LYS A 322 9.01 -25.06 -3.71
CA LYS A 322 8.60 -24.57 -5.04
C LYS A 322 7.13 -24.15 -5.12
N PHE A 323 6.30 -24.63 -4.20
CA PHE A 323 4.86 -24.32 -4.11
C PHE A 323 4.52 -23.24 -3.06
N THR A 324 5.49 -22.69 -2.30
CA THR A 324 5.18 -21.79 -1.18
C THR A 324 5.59 -20.33 -1.44
N LEU A 325 4.74 -19.37 -1.08
CA LEU A 325 5.00 -17.91 -1.18
C LEU A 325 5.54 -17.26 0.11
N ASN A 326 5.66 -18.02 1.21
CA ASN A 326 6.21 -17.51 2.46
C ASN A 326 7.67 -17.08 2.29
N ARG A 327 7.95 -15.78 2.39
CA ARG A 327 9.31 -15.19 2.25
C ARG A 327 10.15 -15.25 3.53
N VAL A 328 9.50 -15.55 4.64
CA VAL A 328 10.12 -15.66 5.97
C VAL A 328 9.56 -16.91 6.63
N MET A 329 10.32 -17.51 7.55
CA MET A 329 9.73 -18.47 8.50
C MET A 329 8.60 -17.81 9.29
N GLY A 330 7.61 -18.58 9.73
CA GLY A 330 6.50 -18.12 10.57
C GLY A 330 6.86 -18.06 12.06
N GLY A 331 6.02 -17.42 12.87
CA GLY A 331 6.16 -17.35 14.34
C GLY A 331 6.70 -16.04 14.94
N ASN A 332 6.47 -15.82 16.25
CA ASN A 332 7.03 -14.69 17.03
C ASN A 332 8.57 -14.76 17.16
N ASP A 333 9.14 -15.94 17.03
CA ASP A 333 10.58 -16.16 17.17
C ASP A 333 11.38 -15.60 15.99
N VAL A 334 10.74 -15.27 14.87
CA VAL A 334 11.40 -14.73 13.67
C VAL A 334 12.06 -13.39 13.94
N VAL A 335 11.44 -12.53 14.75
CA VAL A 335 12.01 -11.22 15.11
C VAL A 335 13.23 -11.40 16.01
N HIS A 336 13.16 -12.31 16.98
CA HIS A 336 14.27 -12.64 17.86
C HIS A 336 15.41 -13.36 17.11
N LEU A 337 15.08 -14.28 16.21
CA LEU A 337 16.02 -15.06 15.42
C LEU A 337 16.68 -14.20 14.33
N ALA A 338 15.94 -13.29 13.69
CA ALA A 338 16.51 -12.29 12.79
C ALA A 338 17.43 -11.31 13.52
N GLY A 339 17.07 -10.93 14.76
CA GLY A 339 17.93 -10.12 15.62
C GLY A 339 19.21 -10.82 16.07
N PHE A 340 19.21 -12.16 16.16
CA PHE A 340 20.34 -12.96 16.65
C PHE A 340 21.21 -13.57 15.54
N LEU A 341 20.62 -14.05 14.45
CA LEU A 341 21.29 -14.74 13.34
C LEU A 341 21.37 -13.90 12.05
N GLY A 342 20.80 -12.69 12.06
CA GLY A 342 20.65 -11.86 10.87
C GLY A 342 19.39 -12.20 10.07
N VAL A 343 18.89 -11.20 9.33
CA VAL A 343 17.67 -11.32 8.51
C VAL A 343 17.81 -12.40 7.42
N GLU A 344 19.03 -12.63 6.92
CA GLU A 344 19.33 -13.68 5.93
C GLU A 344 19.03 -15.09 6.45
N ALA A 345 19.22 -15.35 7.75
CA ALA A 345 19.02 -16.67 8.34
C ALA A 345 17.55 -17.10 8.44
N VAL A 346 16.61 -16.15 8.38
CA VAL A 346 15.16 -16.40 8.43
C VAL A 346 14.49 -16.25 7.07
N MET A 347 15.25 -15.80 6.08
CA MET A 347 14.78 -15.52 4.73
C MET A 347 14.61 -16.80 3.93
N ARG A 348 13.52 -16.89 3.18
CA ARG A 348 13.32 -17.94 2.18
C ARG A 348 13.56 -17.37 0.79
N THR A 349 14.48 -18.00 0.08
CA THR A 349 14.79 -17.75 -1.33
C THR A 349 14.25 -18.86 -2.21
N ARG A 350 14.17 -18.59 -3.51
CA ARG A 350 13.84 -19.57 -4.54
C ARG A 350 14.85 -19.50 -5.66
N GLU A 351 15.53 -20.59 -5.95
CA GLU A 351 16.37 -20.66 -7.14
C GLU A 351 15.48 -20.83 -8.36
N PHE A 352 15.52 -19.87 -9.28
CA PHE A 352 14.91 -20.02 -10.60
C PHE A 352 15.84 -20.83 -11.50
N ALA A 353 15.26 -21.67 -12.36
CA ALA A 353 16.04 -22.30 -13.42
C ALA A 353 16.64 -21.18 -14.30
N PRO A 354 17.91 -21.32 -14.75
CA PRO A 354 18.48 -20.35 -15.68
C PRO A 354 17.59 -20.27 -16.92
N PRO A 355 17.43 -19.07 -17.53
CA PRO A 355 16.72 -18.96 -18.78
C PRO A 355 17.34 -19.93 -19.78
N LEU A 356 16.52 -20.74 -20.44
CA LEU A 356 16.97 -21.55 -21.56
C LEU A 356 17.47 -20.56 -22.61
N ASP A 357 18.76 -20.57 -22.89
CA ASP A 357 19.33 -19.81 -24.01
C ASP A 357 18.55 -20.19 -25.27
N GLU A 358 17.76 -19.26 -25.80
CA GLU A 358 17.17 -19.38 -27.12
C GLU A 358 18.31 -19.26 -28.14
N GLY A 359 18.77 -20.42 -28.62
CA GLY A 359 19.77 -20.54 -29.69
C GLY A 359 19.23 -20.30 -31.09
#